data_AF-A0A183U4F2-F1
#
_entry.id   AF-A0A183U4F2-F1
#
_cell.length_a   1.000
_cell.length_b   1.000
_cell.length_c   1.000
_cell.angle_alpha   90.00
_cell.angle_beta   90.00
_cell.angle_gamma   90.00
#
_symmetry.space_group_name_H-M   'P 1'
#
loop_
_entity.id
_entity.type
_entity.pdbx_description
1 polymer ?
#
loop_
_entity_poly.entity_id
_entity_poly.type
_entity_poly.pdbx_seq_one_letter_code
_entity_poly.pdbx_strand_id
1 'polypeptide(L)'
;MGTIKIGKLISGRIIETADKVQPLPRQKLHECLDAKLRQWGLSPEYVAFFVENSRTPLPDNCDAGYLAGHRIVVREQYGVRSR
;
A
#
# COMPACT_ATOMS: atom_id res chain seq x y z
N MET A 1 6.59 15.48 10.94
CA MET A 1 6.54 14.62 9.74
C MET A 1 5.62 13.45 10.06
N GLY A 2 4.58 13.23 9.27
CA GLY A 2 3.62 12.15 9.52
C GLY A 2 4.07 10.82 8.90
N THR A 3 3.63 9.71 9.48
CA THR A 3 3.91 8.36 8.96
C THR A 3 2.64 7.76 8.36
N ILE A 4 2.81 6.94 7.34
CA ILE A 4 1.76 6.11 6.77
C ILE A 4 1.78 4.76 7.47
N LYS A 5 0.64 4.31 7.97
CA LYS A 5 0.51 2.93 8.47
C LYS A 5 0.11 2.05 7.30
N ILE A 6 0.82 0.97 7.05
CA ILE A 6 0.47 0.02 6.01
C ILE A 6 0.02 -1.29 6.62
N GLY A 7 -0.80 -2.04 5.91
CA GLY A 7 -1.21 -3.39 6.28
C GLY A 7 -1.46 -4.23 5.04
N LYS A 8 -1.17 -5.52 5.11
CA LYS A 8 -1.41 -6.48 4.01
C LYS A 8 -2.77 -7.13 4.21
N LEU A 9 -3.60 -7.19 3.18
CA LEU A 9 -4.87 -7.94 3.22
C LEU A 9 -4.69 -9.31 2.55
N ILE A 10 -4.95 -10.39 3.29
CA ILE A 10 -4.93 -11.77 2.79
C ILE A 10 -6.27 -12.41 3.11
N SER A 11 -6.93 -12.99 2.09
CA SER A 11 -8.20 -13.72 2.24
C SER A 11 -9.28 -12.94 3.02
N GLY A 12 -9.45 -11.65 2.69
CA GLY A 12 -10.46 -10.79 3.32
C GLY A 12 -10.12 -10.30 4.73
N ARG A 13 -8.97 -10.67 5.30
CA ARG A 13 -8.50 -10.19 6.60
C ARG A 13 -7.28 -9.31 6.43
N ILE A 14 -7.27 -8.15 7.09
CA ILE A 14 -6.03 -7.37 7.25
C ILE A 14 -5.13 -8.19 8.18
N ILE A 15 -4.07 -8.76 7.63
CA ILE A 15 -3.01 -9.32 8.45
C ILE A 15 -2.24 -8.12 8.99
N GLU A 16 -2.22 -8.01 10.30
CA GLU A 16 -1.86 -6.84 11.05
C GLU A 16 -0.34 -6.60 11.07
N THR A 17 0.30 -6.53 9.92
CA THR A 17 1.64 -5.95 9.79
C THR A 17 1.50 -4.44 9.76
N ALA A 18 1.22 -3.83 10.91
CA ALA A 18 1.12 -2.37 11.07
C ALA A 18 2.51 -1.71 10.98
N ASP A 19 3.14 -1.84 9.83
CA ASP A 19 4.40 -1.17 9.53
C ASP A 19 4.14 0.33 9.33
N LYS A 20 5.09 1.14 9.79
CA LYS A 20 5.06 2.58 9.62
C LYS A 20 6.12 2.95 8.59
N VAL A 21 5.70 3.62 7.53
CA VAL A 21 6.60 4.15 6.51
C VAL A 21 6.55 5.66 6.58
N GLN A 22 7.72 6.28 6.54
CA GLN A 22 7.83 7.73 6.48
C GLN A 22 8.04 8.14 5.02
N PRO A 23 7.10 8.85 4.40
CA PRO A 23 7.25 9.34 3.05
C PRO A 23 8.27 10.48 3.00
N LEU A 24 9.07 10.50 1.93
CA LEU A 24 9.91 11.65 1.57
C LEU A 24 9.04 12.76 0.94
N PRO A 25 9.49 14.03 0.98
CA PRO A 25 8.75 15.12 0.34
C PRO A 25 8.52 14.83 -1.16
N ARG A 26 7.26 14.97 -1.62
CA ARG A 26 6.83 14.72 -3.01
C ARG A 26 7.02 13.28 -3.52
N GLN A 27 7.22 12.33 -2.61
CA GLN A 27 7.36 10.92 -2.98
C GLN A 27 6.02 10.30 -3.32
N LYS A 28 5.97 9.49 -4.37
CA LYS A 28 4.76 8.74 -4.73
C LYS A 28 4.55 7.58 -3.76
N LEU A 29 3.30 7.22 -3.52
CA LEU A 29 2.93 6.12 -2.64
C LEU A 29 3.61 4.80 -3.05
N HIS A 30 3.61 4.48 -4.34
CA HIS A 30 4.21 3.24 -4.85
C HIS A 30 5.72 3.18 -4.57
N GLU A 31 6.44 4.28 -4.80
CA GLU A 31 7.88 4.37 -4.52
C GLU A 31 8.18 4.27 -3.03
N CYS A 32 7.32 4.89 -2.20
CA CYS A 32 7.43 4.85 -0.75
C CYS A 32 7.23 3.43 -0.21
N LEU A 33 6.31 2.66 -0.78
CA LEU A 33 5.94 1.34 -0.32
C LEU A 33 6.65 0.19 -1.04
N ASP A 34 7.34 0.43 -2.16
CA ASP A 34 8.04 -0.57 -2.97
C ASP A 34 8.97 -1.46 -2.14
N ALA A 35 9.81 -0.85 -1.30
CA ALA A 35 10.72 -1.58 -0.43
C ALA A 35 9.96 -2.55 0.52
N LYS A 36 8.80 -2.13 1.04
CA LYS A 36 8.00 -2.99 1.92
C LYS A 36 7.27 -4.08 1.14
N LEU A 37 6.71 -3.77 -0.02
CA LEU A 37 6.06 -4.75 -0.88
C LEU A 37 7.02 -5.89 -1.22
N ARG A 38 8.24 -5.55 -1.63
CA ARG A 38 9.30 -6.53 -1.92
C ARG A 38 9.66 -7.38 -0.70
N GLN A 39 9.73 -6.79 0.51
CA GLN A 39 9.91 -7.56 1.75
C GLN A 39 8.78 -8.57 2.01
N TRP A 40 7.56 -8.25 1.57
CA TRP A 40 6.40 -9.15 1.66
C TRP A 40 6.29 -10.13 0.48
N GLY A 41 7.27 -10.13 -0.43
CA GLY A 41 7.25 -10.93 -1.66
C GLY A 41 6.19 -10.47 -2.67
N LEU A 42 5.74 -9.23 -2.58
CA LEU A 42 4.74 -8.64 -3.46
C LEU A 42 5.42 -7.73 -4.49
N SER A 43 4.94 -7.77 -5.74
CA SER A 43 5.34 -6.79 -6.74
C SER A 43 4.37 -5.60 -6.72
N PRO A 44 4.87 -4.35 -6.82
CA PRO A 44 4.04 -3.14 -6.88
C PRO A 44 3.02 -3.15 -8.02
N GLU A 45 3.35 -3.84 -9.12
CA GLU A 45 2.51 -3.96 -10.33
C GLU A 45 1.29 -4.88 -10.15
N TYR A 46 1.33 -5.80 -9.17
CA TYR A 46 0.25 -6.75 -8.90
C TYR A 46 -0.53 -6.41 -7.62
N VAL A 47 -0.41 -5.18 -7.12
CA VAL A 47 -1.13 -4.74 -5.92
C VAL A 47 -1.86 -3.42 -6.17
N ALA A 48 -2.96 -3.25 -5.45
CA ALA A 48 -3.65 -1.98 -5.33
C ALA A 48 -3.66 -1.51 -3.89
N PHE A 49 -3.56 -0.19 -3.73
CA PHE A 49 -3.59 0.47 -2.43
C PHE A 49 -4.97 1.03 -2.15
N PHE A 50 -5.41 0.92 -0.90
CA PHE A 50 -6.70 1.43 -0.44
C PHE A 50 -6.48 2.15 0.88
N VAL A 51 -7.22 3.22 1.14
CA VAL A 51 -7.38 3.69 2.52
C VAL A 51 -8.24 2.68 3.29
N GLU A 52 -7.94 2.42 4.55
CA GLU A 52 -8.77 1.59 5.41
C GLU A 52 -10.24 2.06 5.36
N ASN A 53 -11.18 1.12 5.21
CA ASN A 53 -12.61 1.35 4.97
C ASN A 53 -12.99 1.98 3.61
N SER A 54 -12.03 2.35 2.76
CA SER A 54 -12.31 2.74 1.37
C SER A 54 -12.48 1.53 0.47
N ARG A 55 -13.41 1.63 -0.48
CA ARG A 55 -13.58 0.67 -1.58
C ARG A 55 -12.92 1.13 -2.87
N THR A 56 -12.54 2.40 -2.93
CA THR A 56 -11.91 3.00 -4.11
C THR A 56 -10.39 2.84 -4.00
N PRO A 57 -9.72 2.25 -5.02
CA PRO A 57 -8.27 2.17 -5.04
C PRO A 57 -7.65 3.56 -5.17
N LEU A 58 -6.50 3.75 -4.54
CA LEU A 58 -5.68 4.94 -4.69
C LEU A 58 -4.99 4.93 -6.05
N PRO A 59 -4.84 6.10 -6.69
CA PRO A 59 -4.16 6.18 -7.97
C PRO A 59 -2.65 5.98 -7.82
N ASP A 60 -1.99 5.47 -8.87
CA ASP A 60 -0.55 5.17 -8.83
C ASP A 60 0.34 6.40 -8.56
N ASN A 61 -0.13 7.57 -8.99
CA ASN A 61 0.56 8.85 -8.82
C ASN A 61 0.23 9.57 -7.51
N CYS A 62 -0.46 8.90 -6.57
CA CYS A 62 -0.83 9.51 -5.30
C CYS A 62 0.40 9.93 -4.49
N ASP A 63 0.38 11.16 -3.97
CA ASP A 63 1.42 11.68 -3.08
C ASP A 63 1.32 10.99 -1.71
N ALA A 64 2.41 10.37 -1.28
CA ALA A 64 2.47 9.62 -0.04
C ALA A 64 2.30 10.52 1.20
N GLY A 65 2.75 11.78 1.11
CA GLY A 65 2.61 12.78 2.16
C GLY A 65 1.15 13.15 2.46
N TYR A 66 0.27 13.12 1.45
CA TYR A 66 -1.17 13.34 1.67
C TYR A 66 -1.82 12.21 2.49
N LEU A 67 -1.24 11.02 2.44
CA LEU A 67 -1.73 9.84 3.14
C LEU A 67 -1.11 9.68 4.54
N ALA A 68 -0.28 10.63 4.97
CA ALA A 68 0.30 10.63 6.30
C ALA A 68 -0.80 10.70 7.36
N GLY A 69 -0.76 9.79 8.34
CA GLY A 69 -1.81 9.66 9.36
C GLY A 69 -2.97 8.73 8.96
N HIS A 70 -3.09 8.37 7.68
CA HIS A 70 -4.04 7.36 7.23
C HIS A 70 -3.45 5.95 7.33
N ARG A 71 -4.33 4.95 7.39
CA ARG A 71 -3.98 3.54 7.27
C ARG A 71 -4.26 3.08 5.85
N ILE A 72 -3.23 2.55 5.21
CA ILE A 72 -3.25 2.05 3.84
C ILE A 72 -3.25 0.54 3.87
N VAL A 73 -4.17 -0.06 3.12
CA VAL A 73 -4.33 -1.50 2.97
C VAL A 73 -3.87 -1.87 1.57
N VAL A 74 -2.92 -2.79 1.50
CA VAL A 74 -2.43 -3.37 0.25
C VAL A 74 -3.24 -4.62 -0.06
N ARG A 75 -3.77 -4.70 -1.28
CA ARG A 75 -4.48 -5.89 -1.79
C ARG A 75 -3.79 -6.39 -3.05
N GLU A 76 -3.51 -7.68 -3.11
CA GLU A 76 -3.07 -8.31 -4.36
C GLU A 76 -4.21 -8.30 -5.38
N GLN A 77 -3.93 -7.78 -6.56
CA GLN A 77 -4.79 -7.94 -7.72
C GLN A 77 -4.57 -9.36 -8.26
N TYR A 78 -5.23 -10.36 -7.65
CA TYR A 78 -5.30 -11.72 -8.19
C TYR A 78 -6.14 -11.73 -9.48
N GLY A 79 -5.56 -11.23 -10.57
CA GLY A 79 -6.18 -11.13 -11.89
C GLY A 79 -5.26 -11.41 -13.07
N VAL A 80 -3.93 -11.55 -12.85
CA VAL A 80 -2.98 -11.86 -13.93
C VAL A 80 -2.07 -13.03 -13.52
N ARG A 81 -2.68 -14.15 -13.14
CA ARG A 81 -2.03 -15.45 -13.30
C ARG A 81 -2.41 -15.94 -14.70
N SER A 82 -1.58 -15.64 -15.69
CA SER A 82 -1.56 -16.49 -16.89
C SER A 82 -1.25 -17.91 -16.43
N ARG A 83 -2.08 -18.84 -16.90
CA ARG A 83 -1.89 -20.29 -16.78
C ARG A 83 -0.55 -20.71 -17.37
#